data_AF-A0A1D6L147-F1
#
_entry.id   AF-A0A1D6L147-F1
#
_cell.length_a   1.000
_cell.length_b   1.000
_cell.length_c   1.000
_cell.angle_alpha   90.00
_cell.angle_beta   90.00
_cell.angle_gamma   90.00
#
_symmetry.space_group_name_H-M   'P 1'
#
loop_
_entity.id
_entity.type
_entity.pdbx_description
1 polymer ?
#
loop_
_entity_poly.entity_id
_entity_poly.type
_entity_poly.pdbx_seq_one_letter_code
_entity_poly.pdbx_strand_id
1 'polypeptide(L)'
;MLNFAVQRNGVQIGQMAHSIWLYIVPSGMYGVVNYLKEKYHNPIIIISENGMDQPGNLTREEYVHDAVRIDFYKNYLTELKRGIDGGANVIGYFAWSLLDNFEWLSGYTSKFGIVYVDFATLKRYPKDSAYWFRDMLSGTGSKAATPQTGSGGRPAGSASATSNGPALLVSLLVSLGVLLPSIFMVSSV
;
A
#
# COMPACT_ATOMS: atom_id res chain seq x y z
N MET A 1 -10.61 -15.73 23.93
CA MET A 1 -10.53 -15.55 22.47
C MET A 1 -11.33 -14.32 22.10
N LEU A 2 -10.72 -13.32 21.47
CA LEU A 2 -11.46 -12.23 20.83
C LEU A 2 -12.23 -12.82 19.65
N ASN A 3 -13.54 -12.60 19.60
CA ASN A 3 -14.39 -13.13 18.54
C ASN A 3 -14.49 -12.09 17.43
N PHE A 4 -13.69 -12.24 16.38
CA PHE A 4 -13.70 -11.33 15.22
C PHE A 4 -14.77 -11.80 14.23
N ALA A 5 -15.69 -10.90 13.84
CA ALA A 5 -16.66 -11.19 12.80
C ALA A 5 -15.99 -11.09 11.41
N VAL A 6 -15.61 -12.23 10.84
CA VAL A 6 -14.99 -12.33 9.51
C VAL A 6 -15.99 -12.59 8.38
N GLN A 7 -17.27 -12.75 8.73
CA GLN A 7 -18.37 -13.00 7.80
C GLN A 7 -19.65 -12.31 8.26
N ARG A 8 -20.49 -11.90 7.29
CA ARG A 8 -21.84 -11.40 7.53
C ARG A 8 -22.78 -12.03 6.51
N ASN A 9 -23.88 -12.63 6.96
CA ASN A 9 -24.87 -13.28 6.10
C ASN A 9 -24.26 -14.33 5.15
N GLY A 10 -23.24 -15.08 5.61
CA GLY A 10 -22.53 -16.08 4.81
C GLY A 10 -21.53 -15.50 3.79
N VAL A 11 -21.36 -14.17 3.73
CA VAL A 11 -20.39 -13.50 2.85
C VAL A 11 -19.15 -13.14 3.67
N GLN A 12 -17.97 -13.52 3.19
CA GLN A 12 -16.68 -13.13 3.80
C GLN A 12 -16.46 -11.62 3.69
N ILE A 13 -15.80 -11.05 4.70
CA ILE A 13 -15.54 -9.61 4.76
C ILE A 13 -14.60 -9.13 3.64
N GLY A 14 -13.77 -10.03 3.09
CA GLY A 14 -12.85 -9.77 1.99
C GLY A 14 -12.10 -11.03 1.57
N GLN A 15 -11.29 -10.92 0.52
CA GLN A 15 -10.36 -11.98 0.12
C GLN A 15 -9.28 -12.18 1.19
N MET A 16 -8.94 -13.42 1.51
CA MET A 16 -7.83 -13.72 2.42
C MET A 16 -6.50 -13.72 1.65
N ALA A 17 -5.45 -13.16 2.25
CA ALA A 17 -4.06 -13.32 1.77
C ALA A 17 -3.50 -14.69 2.21
N HIS A 18 -2.17 -14.86 2.23
CA HIS A 18 -1.58 -16.11 2.70
C HIS A 18 -1.74 -16.27 4.23
N SER A 19 -1.56 -15.19 4.98
CA SER A 19 -1.79 -15.17 6.43
C SER A 19 -3.28 -15.29 6.76
N ILE A 20 -3.65 -16.27 7.59
CA ILE A 20 -5.06 -16.59 7.93
C ILE A 20 -5.81 -15.46 8.64
N TRP A 21 -5.07 -14.52 9.23
CA TRP A 21 -5.63 -13.36 9.93
C TRP A 21 -5.79 -12.14 9.00
N LEU A 22 -5.25 -12.18 7.78
CA LEU A 22 -5.16 -11.05 6.87
C LEU A 22 -6.23 -11.15 5.79
N TYR A 23 -7.38 -10.52 6.07
CA TYR A 23 -8.42 -10.27 5.07
C TYR A 23 -8.17 -8.91 4.39
N ILE A 24 -8.21 -8.89 3.07
CA ILE A 24 -8.06 -7.69 2.23
C ILE A 24 -9.37 -6.91 2.27
N VAL A 25 -9.42 -5.87 3.09
CA VAL A 25 -10.59 -5.03 3.33
C VAL A 25 -10.18 -3.55 3.28
N PRO A 26 -10.01 -2.96 2.09
CA PRO A 26 -9.51 -1.59 1.93
C PRO A 26 -10.32 -0.54 2.69
N SER A 27 -11.66 -0.68 2.72
CA SER A 27 -12.55 0.23 3.45
C SER A 27 -12.29 0.27 4.96
N GLY A 28 -11.64 -0.76 5.52
CA GLY A 28 -11.19 -0.79 6.90
C GLY A 28 -10.16 0.31 7.20
N MET A 29 -9.30 0.68 6.24
CA MET A 29 -8.34 1.78 6.39
C MET A 29 -9.04 3.10 6.66
N TYR A 30 -10.02 3.47 5.81
CA TYR A 30 -10.85 4.65 6.04
C TYR A 30 -11.58 4.58 7.38
N GLY A 31 -12.16 3.41 7.70
CA GLY A 31 -12.89 3.19 8.95
C GLY A 31 -12.04 3.46 10.19
N VAL A 32 -10.82 2.91 10.26
CA VAL A 32 -9.89 3.10 11.39
C VAL A 32 -9.42 4.54 11.47
N VAL A 33 -8.98 5.14 10.36
CA VAL A 33 -8.49 6.52 10.34
C VAL A 33 -9.59 7.51 10.74
N ASN A 34 -10.79 7.35 10.20
CA ASN A 34 -11.92 8.21 10.56
C ASN A 34 -12.36 7.97 12.01
N TYR A 35 -12.34 6.74 12.50
CA TYR A 35 -12.62 6.45 13.91
C TYR A 35 -11.60 7.14 14.83
N LEU A 36 -10.31 7.06 14.52
CA LEU A 36 -9.27 7.74 15.31
C LEU A 36 -9.46 9.26 15.33
N LYS A 37 -9.80 9.83 14.17
CA LYS A 37 -10.14 11.25 14.02
C LYS A 37 -11.28 11.67 14.94
N GLU A 38 -12.43 11.00 14.85
CA GLU A 38 -13.64 11.37 15.60
C GLU A 38 -13.52 11.05 17.10
N LYS A 39 -12.93 9.90 17.44
CA LYS A 39 -12.90 9.41 18.83
C LYS A 39 -11.81 10.07 19.68
N TYR A 40 -10.66 10.37 19.08
CA TYR A 40 -9.48 10.86 19.80
C TYR A 40 -9.10 12.30 19.42
N HIS A 41 -10.07 13.09 18.95
CA HIS A 41 -9.92 14.52 18.66
C HIS A 41 -8.83 14.83 17.61
N ASN A 42 -8.82 14.05 16.53
CA ASN A 42 -7.94 14.21 15.38
C ASN A 42 -6.44 14.30 15.71
N PRO A 43 -5.87 13.27 16.36
CA PRO A 43 -4.45 13.27 16.70
C PRO A 43 -3.61 13.16 15.43
N ILE A 44 -2.31 13.44 15.53
CA ILE A 44 -1.36 13.11 14.47
C ILE A 44 -1.31 11.59 14.31
N ILE A 45 -1.52 11.09 13.09
CA ILE A 45 -1.53 9.68 12.75
C ILE A 45 -0.38 9.38 11.79
N ILE A 46 0.36 8.31 12.07
CA ILE A 46 1.27 7.67 11.12
C ILE A 46 0.77 6.25 10.91
N ILE A 47 0.54 5.86 9.65
CA ILE A 47 0.28 4.47 9.30
C ILE A 47 1.64 3.76 9.25
N SER A 48 2.02 3.14 10.37
CA SER A 48 3.36 2.57 10.55
C SER A 48 3.58 1.28 9.77
N GLU A 49 2.53 0.51 9.51
CA GLU A 49 2.61 -0.75 8.77
C GLU A 49 1.29 -1.02 8.01
N ASN A 50 1.41 -1.38 6.74
CA ASN A 50 0.30 -1.89 5.93
C ASN A 50 0.87 -2.72 4.77
N GLY A 51 0.34 -3.92 4.53
CA GLY A 51 0.84 -4.81 3.49
C GLY A 51 0.07 -6.14 3.43
N MET A 52 0.49 -7.01 2.52
CA MET A 52 -0.09 -8.35 2.31
C MET A 52 0.98 -9.36 1.89
N ASP A 53 0.77 -10.64 2.23
CA ASP A 53 1.70 -11.72 1.96
C ASP A 53 1.29 -12.72 0.87
N GLN A 54 2.29 -13.16 0.10
CA GLN A 54 2.17 -14.31 -0.80
C GLN A 54 2.69 -15.59 -0.11
N PRO A 55 2.20 -16.78 -0.53
CA PRO A 55 2.70 -18.05 -0.01
C PRO A 55 4.15 -18.32 -0.40
N GLY A 56 4.86 -19.12 0.41
CA GLY A 56 6.31 -19.37 0.33
C GLY A 56 6.79 -20.38 -0.71
N ASN A 57 5.91 -20.87 -1.59
CA ASN A 57 6.19 -21.96 -2.53
C ASN A 57 6.03 -21.56 -4.01
N LEU A 58 6.11 -20.27 -4.33
CA LEU A 58 6.01 -19.77 -5.70
C LEU A 58 7.39 -19.69 -6.37
N THR A 59 7.39 -19.62 -7.69
CA THR A 59 8.59 -19.30 -8.48
C THR A 59 8.97 -17.83 -8.34
N ARG A 60 10.21 -17.49 -8.70
CA ARG A 60 10.66 -16.09 -8.74
C ARG A 60 9.75 -15.22 -9.61
N GLU A 61 9.35 -15.71 -10.78
CA GLU A 61 8.52 -14.93 -11.72
C GLU A 61 7.13 -14.63 -11.14
N GLU A 62 6.54 -15.58 -10.42
CA GLU A 62 5.28 -15.37 -9.71
C GLU A 62 5.41 -14.41 -8.52
N TYR A 63 6.59 -14.33 -7.89
CA TYR A 63 6.84 -13.34 -6.84
C TYR A 63 7.04 -11.93 -7.37
N VAL A 64 7.76 -11.76 -8.49
CA VAL A 64 8.02 -10.42 -9.04
C VAL A 64 6.78 -9.83 -9.72
N HIS A 65 5.92 -10.66 -10.32
CA HIS A 65 4.67 -10.23 -10.93
C HIS A 65 3.49 -10.28 -9.95
N ASP A 66 3.49 -9.38 -8.97
CA ASP A 66 2.60 -9.38 -7.81
C ASP A 66 1.38 -8.44 -7.93
N ALA A 67 0.60 -8.60 -9.01
CA ALA A 67 -0.56 -7.74 -9.30
C ALA A 67 -1.55 -7.58 -8.13
N VAL A 68 -1.80 -8.64 -7.36
CA VAL A 68 -2.69 -8.59 -6.19
C VAL A 68 -2.16 -7.62 -5.12
N ARG A 69 -0.84 -7.56 -4.91
CA ARG A 69 -0.21 -6.62 -3.96
C ARG A 69 -0.31 -5.18 -4.47
N ILE A 70 -0.20 -4.96 -5.77
CA ILE A 70 -0.42 -3.64 -6.37
C ILE A 70 -1.87 -3.18 -6.10
N ASP A 71 -2.85 -4.03 -6.35
CA ASP A 71 -4.26 -3.69 -6.12
C ASP A 71 -4.57 -3.49 -4.63
N PHE A 72 -3.93 -4.28 -3.75
CA PHE A 72 -3.97 -4.04 -2.31
C PHE A 72 -3.54 -2.61 -1.97
N TYR A 73 -2.34 -2.20 -2.39
CA TYR A 73 -1.83 -0.87 -2.05
C TYR A 73 -2.65 0.25 -2.68
N LYS A 74 -3.02 0.13 -3.96
CA LYS A 74 -3.88 1.11 -4.64
C LYS A 74 -5.18 1.34 -3.88
N ASN A 75 -5.87 0.27 -3.48
CA ASN A 75 -7.17 0.38 -2.83
C ASN A 75 -7.04 0.90 -1.40
N TYR A 76 -6.07 0.43 -0.61
CA TYR A 76 -5.84 0.92 0.75
C TYR A 76 -5.41 2.39 0.78
N LEU A 77 -4.53 2.81 -0.13
CA LEU A 77 -4.10 4.21 -0.23
C LEU A 77 -5.22 5.12 -0.74
N THR A 78 -6.13 4.61 -1.58
CA THR A 78 -7.33 5.35 -1.99
C THR A 78 -8.25 5.62 -0.80
N GLU A 79 -8.50 4.62 0.05
CA GLU A 79 -9.31 4.80 1.27
C GLU A 79 -8.60 5.65 2.34
N LEU A 80 -7.27 5.55 2.45
CA LEU A 80 -6.49 6.45 3.30
C LEU A 80 -6.60 7.90 2.82
N LYS A 81 -6.44 8.13 1.51
CA LYS A 81 -6.60 9.44 0.90
C LYS A 81 -8.00 10.00 1.18
N ARG A 82 -9.05 9.19 1.04
CA ARG A 82 -10.42 9.60 1.40
C ARG A 82 -10.52 10.06 2.86
N GLY A 83 -9.85 9.40 3.79
CA GLY A 83 -9.78 9.82 5.20
C GLY A 83 -9.06 11.15 5.40
N ILE A 84 -7.93 11.33 4.72
CA ILE A 84 -7.14 12.59 4.74
C ILE A 84 -7.94 13.75 4.15
N ASP A 85 -8.55 13.55 2.97
CA ASP A 85 -9.42 14.53 2.32
C ASP A 85 -10.65 14.86 3.21
N GLY A 86 -11.07 13.92 4.07
CA GLY A 86 -12.07 14.10 5.12
C GLY A 86 -11.56 14.71 6.43
N GLY A 87 -10.34 15.28 6.44
CA GLY A 87 -9.76 16.04 7.53
C GLY A 87 -8.97 15.24 8.57
N ALA A 88 -8.72 13.94 8.36
CA ALA A 88 -7.88 13.17 9.27
C ALA A 88 -6.41 13.62 9.20
N ASN A 89 -5.78 13.85 10.36
CA ASN A 89 -4.42 14.35 10.49
C ASN A 89 -3.37 13.24 10.32
N VAL A 90 -3.32 12.63 9.13
CA VAL A 90 -2.33 11.62 8.78
C VAL A 90 -1.10 12.29 8.15
N ILE A 91 0.08 12.04 8.70
CA ILE A 91 1.34 12.67 8.26
C ILE A 91 2.33 11.70 7.60
N GLY A 92 2.04 10.39 7.61
CA GLY A 92 2.95 9.39 7.08
C GLY A 92 2.30 8.04 6.85
N TYR A 93 2.88 7.29 5.91
CA TYR A 93 2.47 5.93 5.56
C TYR A 93 3.70 5.10 5.21
N PHE A 94 3.72 3.87 5.73
CA PHE A 94 4.83 2.95 5.60
C PHE A 94 4.32 1.57 5.18
N ALA A 95 4.85 1.08 4.06
CA ALA A 95 4.53 -0.24 3.54
C ALA A 95 5.29 -1.32 4.33
N TRP A 96 4.56 -2.32 4.82
CA TRP A 96 5.15 -3.56 5.33
C TRP A 96 5.19 -4.59 4.18
N SER A 97 6.34 -4.89 3.59
CA SER A 97 7.69 -4.43 3.97
C SER A 97 8.54 -4.14 2.75
N LEU A 98 9.74 -3.60 2.96
CA LEU A 98 10.69 -3.41 1.87
C LEU A 98 11.09 -4.76 1.25
N LEU A 99 11.55 -5.69 2.09
CA LEU A 99 12.12 -6.97 1.67
C LEU A 99 11.26 -8.11 2.20
N ASP A 100 11.15 -9.19 1.42
CA ASP A 100 10.78 -10.48 2.00
C ASP A 100 11.74 -10.80 3.15
N ASN A 101 11.20 -11.19 4.31
CA ASN A 101 11.96 -11.34 5.55
C ASN A 101 11.50 -12.58 6.35
N PHE A 102 11.95 -12.71 7.60
CA PHE A 102 11.51 -13.77 8.52
C PHE A 102 10.23 -13.33 9.24
N GLU A 103 9.10 -13.92 8.88
CA GLU A 103 7.77 -13.58 9.38
C GLU A 103 7.38 -14.46 10.58
N TRP A 104 8.10 -14.29 11.69
CA TRP A 104 7.78 -14.88 13.00
C TRP A 104 7.50 -16.40 12.93
N LEU A 105 6.31 -16.84 13.35
CA LEU A 105 5.90 -18.25 13.34
C LEU A 105 5.80 -18.84 11.94
N SER A 106 5.60 -18.02 10.91
CA SER A 106 5.61 -18.43 9.51
C SER A 106 7.02 -18.53 8.93
N GLY A 107 8.05 -18.02 9.64
CA GLY A 107 9.42 -17.99 9.16
C GLY A 107 9.51 -17.43 7.74
N TYR A 108 10.13 -18.16 6.82
CA TYR A 108 10.23 -17.74 5.42
C TYR A 108 9.07 -18.20 4.53
N THR A 109 7.97 -18.72 5.07
CA THR A 109 6.85 -19.17 4.21
C THR A 109 5.85 -18.06 3.88
N SER A 110 5.99 -16.87 4.46
CA SER A 110 5.18 -15.69 4.16
C SER A 110 6.05 -14.60 3.53
N LYS A 111 5.57 -13.99 2.44
CA LYS A 111 6.32 -13.02 1.63
C LYS A 111 5.61 -11.67 1.58
N PHE A 112 5.94 -10.76 2.49
CA PHE A 112 5.35 -9.40 2.56
C PHE A 112 6.07 -8.34 1.72
N GLY A 113 7.30 -8.59 1.30
CA GLY A 113 8.15 -7.57 0.71
C GLY A 113 7.62 -7.04 -0.63
N ILE A 114 7.86 -5.76 -0.91
CA ILE A 114 7.78 -5.22 -2.28
C ILE A 114 9.04 -5.58 -3.10
N VAL A 115 10.08 -6.10 -2.46
CA VAL A 115 11.28 -6.68 -3.07
C VAL A 115 11.37 -8.15 -2.70
N TYR A 116 11.42 -9.01 -3.71
CA TYR A 116 11.64 -10.44 -3.52
C TYR A 116 13.08 -10.71 -3.07
N VAL A 117 13.23 -11.59 -2.09
CA VAL A 117 14.52 -12.09 -1.62
C VAL A 117 14.61 -13.58 -1.91
N ASP A 118 15.59 -13.97 -2.71
CA ASP A 118 15.98 -15.36 -2.90
C ASP A 118 16.75 -15.81 -1.64
N PHE A 119 16.12 -16.56 -0.74
CA PHE A 119 16.73 -16.90 0.56
C PHE A 119 17.92 -17.85 0.47
N ALA A 120 18.13 -18.54 -0.66
CA ALA A 120 19.30 -19.38 -0.86
C ALA A 120 20.54 -18.53 -1.24
N THR A 121 20.34 -17.45 -1.99
CA THR A 121 21.44 -16.63 -2.54
C THR A 121 21.50 -15.21 -1.97
N LEU A 122 20.48 -14.80 -1.22
CA LEU A 122 20.20 -13.44 -0.76
C LEU A 122 20.14 -12.40 -1.89
N LYS A 123 19.89 -12.79 -3.14
CA LYS A 123 19.69 -11.85 -4.23
C LYS A 123 18.33 -11.15 -4.08
N ARG A 124 18.29 -9.86 -4.41
CA ARG A 124 17.10 -8.99 -4.30
C ARG A 124 16.56 -8.70 -5.69
N TYR A 125 15.25 -8.83 -5.86
CA TYR A 125 14.56 -8.58 -7.12
C TYR A 125 13.34 -7.70 -6.83
N PRO A 126 13.34 -6.41 -7.22
CA PRO A 126 12.17 -5.57 -7.06
C PRO A 126 10.95 -6.18 -7.77
N LYS A 127 9.83 -6.26 -7.06
CA LYS A 127 8.55 -6.73 -7.63
C LYS A 127 7.87 -5.58 -8.38
N ASP A 128 6.84 -5.89 -9.14
CA ASP A 128 6.02 -4.90 -9.84
C ASP A 128 5.40 -3.90 -8.85
N SER A 129 5.07 -4.32 -7.63
CA SER A 129 4.66 -3.41 -6.55
C SER A 129 5.72 -2.38 -6.14
N ALA A 130 7.01 -2.72 -6.15
CA ALA A 130 8.07 -1.74 -5.90
C ALA A 130 8.18 -0.72 -7.04
N TYR A 131 8.05 -1.16 -8.30
CA TYR A 131 8.02 -0.25 -9.44
C TYR A 131 6.77 0.62 -9.43
N TRP A 132 5.63 0.09 -9.03
CA TRP A 132 4.41 0.87 -8.85
C TRP A 132 4.59 1.97 -7.80
N PHE A 133 5.20 1.68 -6.65
CA PHE A 133 5.54 2.71 -5.65
C PHE A 133 6.49 3.77 -6.22
N ARG A 134 7.54 3.37 -6.94
CA ARG A 134 8.45 4.30 -7.62
C ARG A 134 7.69 5.27 -8.53
N ASP A 135 6.81 4.75 -9.38
CA ASP A 135 6.10 5.54 -10.40
C ASP A 135 4.99 6.42 -9.81
N MET A 136 4.37 5.97 -8.71
CA MET A 136 3.38 6.73 -7.96
C MET A 136 4.05 7.91 -7.21
N LEU A 137 5.21 7.67 -6.57
CA LEU A 137 5.94 8.69 -5.82
C LEU A 137 6.69 9.70 -6.70
N SER A 138 7.08 9.32 -7.92
CA SER A 138 7.71 10.22 -8.89
C SER A 138 6.72 11.17 -9.59
N GLY A 139 5.41 10.97 -9.39
CA GLY A 139 4.36 11.75 -10.05
C GLY A 139 4.17 11.42 -11.54
N THR A 140 4.87 10.40 -12.07
CA THR A 140 4.73 10.01 -13.49
C THR A 140 3.43 9.23 -13.77
N GLY A 141 2.80 8.66 -12.73
CA GLY A 141 1.56 7.89 -12.85
C GLY A 141 0.28 8.70 -13.16
N SER A 142 0.32 10.04 -13.17
CA SER A 142 -0.86 10.90 -13.41
C SER A 142 -0.99 11.45 -14.81
N LYS A 143 -0.05 11.18 -15.73
CA LYS A 143 -0.24 11.53 -17.15
C LYS A 143 -1.09 10.47 -17.83
N ALA A 144 -2.40 10.57 -17.66
CA ALA A 144 -3.35 9.90 -18.54
C ALA A 144 -3.06 10.32 -19.99
N ALA A 145 -2.90 9.33 -20.87
CA ALA A 145 -2.69 9.55 -22.29
C ALA A 145 -3.88 10.33 -22.87
N THR A 146 -3.65 11.57 -23.30
CA THR A 146 -4.61 12.27 -24.16
C THR A 146 -4.62 11.56 -25.51
N PRO A 147 -5.78 11.07 -26.01
CA PRO A 147 -5.87 10.58 -27.36
C PRO A 147 -5.54 11.73 -28.32
N GLN A 148 -4.49 11.59 -29.13
CA GLN A 148 -4.29 12.49 -30.27
C GLN A 148 -5.34 12.16 -31.32
N THR A 149 -6.37 13.00 -31.43
CA THR A 149 -7.19 13.10 -32.63
C THR A 149 -6.72 14.30 -33.45
N GLY A 150 -6.25 14.01 -34.66
CA GLY A 150 -5.82 15.02 -35.62
C GLY A 150 -6.98 15.65 -36.40
N SER A 151 -6.75 16.94 -36.72
CA SER A 151 -7.31 17.76 -37.81
C SER A 151 -8.61 18.57 -37.58
N GLY A 152 -8.43 19.90 -37.60
CA GLY A 152 -9.28 20.82 -38.39
C GLY A 152 -10.10 21.89 -37.65
N GLY A 153 -9.60 23.15 -37.62
CA GLY A 153 -10.45 24.36 -37.50
C GLY A 153 -10.02 25.42 -36.44
N ARG A 154 -9.71 26.65 -36.88
CA ARG A 154 -9.30 27.84 -36.08
C ARG A 154 -10.51 28.70 -35.62
N PRO A 155 -10.35 29.70 -34.72
CA PRO A 155 -11.11 29.77 -33.46
C PRO A 155 -12.10 30.95 -33.36
N ALA A 156 -12.95 30.92 -32.33
CA ALA A 156 -13.64 32.10 -31.80
C ALA A 156 -13.64 32.06 -30.26
N GLY A 157 -13.26 33.18 -29.64
CA GLY A 157 -12.91 33.25 -28.22
C GLY A 157 -14.08 33.37 -27.25
N SER A 158 -13.81 33.05 -25.99
CA SER A 158 -14.28 33.78 -24.82
C SER A 158 -13.37 33.45 -23.64
N ALA A 159 -13.12 34.46 -22.80
CA ALA A 159 -12.22 34.41 -21.66
C ALA A 159 -12.87 33.78 -20.43
N SER A 160 -12.01 33.48 -19.44
CA SER A 160 -12.30 33.18 -18.02
C SER A 160 -12.67 31.74 -17.66
N ALA A 161 -11.72 31.01 -17.09
CA ALA A 161 -11.68 30.80 -15.63
C ALA A 161 -10.38 30.09 -15.23
N THR A 162 -9.65 30.73 -14.33
CA THR A 162 -8.53 30.16 -13.59
C THR A 162 -8.98 28.96 -12.76
N SER A 163 -8.30 27.83 -12.88
CA SER A 163 -8.13 26.91 -11.75
C SER A 163 -6.70 26.37 -11.77
N ASN A 164 -5.83 27.09 -11.05
CA ASN A 164 -4.59 26.51 -10.55
C ASN A 164 -4.99 25.45 -9.50
N GLY A 165 -5.15 24.20 -9.93
CA GLY A 165 -5.28 23.08 -9.00
C GLY A 165 -3.93 22.84 -8.31
N PRO A 166 -3.86 22.82 -6.97
CA PRO A 166 -2.60 22.59 -6.29
C PRO A 166 -2.16 21.15 -6.57
N ALA A 167 -0.91 21.05 -7.02
CA ALA A 167 -0.18 19.82 -7.20
C ALA A 167 -0.32 18.90 -5.99
N LEU A 168 -0.42 17.59 -6.25
CA LEU A 168 -0.20 16.55 -5.26
C LEU A 168 1.15 16.79 -4.56
N LEU A 169 1.11 17.41 -3.39
CA LEU A 169 2.23 17.50 -2.47
C LEU A 169 1.73 17.08 -1.09
N VAL A 170 1.21 15.86 -1.01
CA VAL A 170 1.29 15.09 0.23
C VAL A 170 2.59 14.32 0.13
N SER A 171 3.63 14.82 0.79
CA SER A 171 4.92 14.16 0.88
C SER A 171 4.74 12.87 1.70
N LEU A 172 4.35 11.78 1.04
CA LEU A 172 4.37 10.45 1.63
C LEU A 172 5.85 10.03 1.72
N LEU A 173 6.52 10.45 2.79
CA LEU A 173 7.85 9.93 3.11
C LEU A 173 7.69 8.46 3.50
N VAL A 174 7.82 7.57 2.53
CA VAL A 174 8.11 6.15 2.78
C VAL A 174 9.55 6.11 3.28
N SER A 175 9.75 6.22 4.59
CA SER A 175 11.08 6.07 5.19
C SER A 175 11.37 4.59 5.47
N LEU A 176 12.59 4.18 5.19
CA LEU A 176 13.10 2.82 5.35
C LEU A 176 13.43 2.57 6.85
N GLY A 177 12.42 2.31 7.66
CA GLY A 177 12.59 1.78 9.02
C GLY A 177 11.47 0.78 9.26
N VAL A 178 11.72 -0.50 9.56
CA VAL A 178 12.37 -0.94 10.80
C VAL A 178 13.25 -2.18 10.52
N LEU A 179 14.58 -2.05 10.67
CA LEU A 179 15.54 -3.18 10.66
C LEU A 179 15.84 -3.70 12.08
N LEU A 180 14.99 -3.41 13.06
CA LEU A 180 15.32 -3.52 14.48
C LEU A 180 14.59 -4.59 15.34
N PRO A 181 13.61 -5.39 14.88
CA PRO A 181 13.22 -6.56 15.66
C PRO A 181 14.17 -7.76 15.45
N SER A 182 14.86 -7.84 14.31
CA SER A 182 15.63 -9.05 13.94
C SER A 182 16.99 -9.19 14.60
N ILE A 183 17.47 -8.19 15.36
CA ILE A 183 18.78 -8.23 16.03
C ILE A 183 18.72 -8.87 17.43
N PHE A 184 17.53 -9.02 18.04
CA PHE A 184 17.42 -9.56 19.40
C PHE A 184 17.19 -11.07 19.52
N MET A 185 17.16 -11.83 18.42
CA MET A 185 16.86 -13.27 18.45
C MET A 185 18.05 -14.19 18.09
N VAL A 186 19.28 -13.68 18.16
CA VAL A 186 20.52 -14.49 18.04
C VAL A 186 21.55 -14.11 19.12
N SER A 187 21.09 -13.99 20.37
CA SER A 187 22.01 -13.98 21.52
C SER A 187 21.34 -14.60 22.74
N SER A 188 20.88 -15.85 22.62
CA SER A 188 20.69 -16.76 23.76
C SER A 188 20.44 -18.18 23.24
N VAL A 189 21.49 -18.83 22.73
CA VAL A 189 21.78 -20.27 22.93
C VAL A 189 23.30 -20.42 22.95
#